data_AF-A0A971HHM0-F1
#
_entry.id   AF-A0A971HHM0-F1
#
_cell.length_a   1.000
_cell.length_b   1.000
_cell.length_c   1.000
_cell.angle_alpha   90.00
_cell.angle_beta   90.00
_cell.angle_gamma   90.00
#
_symmetry.space_group_name_H-M   'P 1'
#
loop_
_entity.id
_entity.type
_entity.pdbx_description
1 polymer ?
#
loop_
_entity_poly.entity_id
_entity_poly.type
_entity_poly.pdbx_seq_one_letter_code
_entity_poly.pdbx_strand_id
1 'polypeptide(L)' 'MEVLKVSAKSSPNSVAGALAMAVREHGAAEMQAIGAGAINQAIKAIAIARGFVAPSG' A
#
# COMPACT_ATOMS: atom_id res chain seq x y z
N MET A 1 11.17 10.23 0.65
CA MET A 1 9.95 9.41 0.55
C MET A 1 10.24 8.10 1.25
N GLU A 2 9.52 7.76 2.31
CA GLU A 2 9.68 6.44 2.93
C GLU A 2 9.11 5.38 1.97
N VAL A 3 9.86 4.30 1.75
CA VAL A 3 9.49 3.25 0.80
C VAL A 3 8.86 2.09 1.54
N LEU A 4 7.60 1.79 1.22
CA LEU A 4 6.90 0.62 1.73
C LEU A 4 7.41 -0.64 1.04
N LYS A 5 8.14 -1.48 1.76
CA LYS A 5 8.65 -2.76 1.23
C LYS A 5 7.62 -3.86 1.44
N VAL A 6 7.22 -4.51 0.35
CA VAL A 6 6.22 -5.59 0.36
C VAL A 6 6.86 -6.90 0.00
N SER A 7 6.50 -7.95 0.75
CA SER A 7 6.91 -9.33 0.52
C SER A 7 5.69 -10.19 0.22
N ALA A 8 5.90 -11.43 -0.23
CA ALA A 8 4.82 -12.39 -0.44
C ALA A 8 4.03 -12.72 0.85
N LYS A 9 4.64 -12.52 2.02
CA LYS A 9 4.04 -12.76 3.35
C LYS A 9 3.37 -11.53 3.95
N SER A 10 3.51 -10.37 3.31
CA SER A 10 2.90 -9.12 3.79
C SER A 10 1.37 -9.24 3.77
N SER A 11 0.72 -8.75 4.83
CA SER A 11 -0.74 -8.63 4.88
C SER A 11 -1.20 -7.45 4.03
N PRO A 12 -2.10 -7.67 3.03
CA PRO A 12 -2.65 -6.59 2.22
C PRO A 12 -3.30 -5.47 3.04
N ASN A 13 -4.04 -5.83 4.10
CA ASN A 13 -4.73 -4.86 4.94
C ASN A 13 -3.75 -3.96 5.70
N SER A 14 -2.67 -4.54 6.24
CA SER A 14 -1.64 -3.80 6.96
C SER A 14 -0.89 -2.85 6.03
N VAL A 15 -0.51 -3.32 4.83
CA VAL A 15 0.15 -2.48 3.82
C VAL A 15 -0.80 -1.38 3.33
N ALA A 16 -2.09 -1.67 3.16
CA ALA A 16 -3.08 -0.69 2.74
C ALA A 16 -3.26 0.44 3.77
N GLY A 17 -3.25 0.12 5.06
CA GLY A 17 -3.30 1.12 6.12
C GLY A 17 -2.09 2.06 6.09
N ALA A 18 -0.89 1.50 6.00
CA ALA A 18 0.34 2.29 5.87
C ALA A 18 0.36 3.14 4.59
N LEU A 19 -0.12 2.57 3.47
CA LEU A 19 -0.23 3.27 2.18
C LEU A 19 -1.20 4.44 2.27
N ALA A 20 -2.38 4.25 2.86
CA ALA A 20 -3.38 5.30 3.01
C ALA A 20 -2.89 6.42 3.94
N MET A 21 -2.18 6.08 5.02
CA MET A 21 -1.56 7.06 5.92
C MET A 21 -0.50 7.89 5.18
N ALA A 22 0.43 7.23 4.48
CA ALA A 22 1.48 7.92 3.71
C ALA A 22 0.90 8.87 2.65
N VAL A 23 -0.17 8.46 1.93
CA VAL A 23 -0.85 9.33 0.96
C VAL A 23 -1.53 10.53 1.65
N ARG A 24 -2.13 10.34 2.82
CA ARG A 24 -2.75 11.45 3.58
C ARG A 24 -1.72 12.47 4.09
N GLU A 25 -0.56 12.01 4.52
CA GLU A 25 0.48 12.88 5.10
C GLU A 25 1.35 13.56 4.04
N HIS A 26 1.62 12.89 2.93
CA HIS A 26 2.62 13.34 1.95
C HIS A 26 2.04 13.56 0.54
N GLY A 27 0.76 13.28 0.32
CA GLY A 27 0.10 13.35 -1.00
C GLY A 27 0.51 12.24 -1.96
N ALA A 28 1.55 11.46 -1.64
CA ALA A 28 2.06 10.37 -2.45
C ALA A 28 2.74 9.32 -1.57
N ALA A 29 2.81 8.08 -2.08
CA ALA A 29 3.49 6.97 -1.43
C ALA A 29 4.25 6.12 -2.46
N GLU A 30 5.42 5.61 -2.07
CA GLU A 30 6.21 4.70 -2.89
C GLU A 30 6.20 3.30 -2.26
N MET A 31 6.04 2.28 -3.09
CA MET A 31 6.02 0.89 -2.67
C MET A 31 6.90 0.06 -3.57
N GLN A 32 7.72 -0.79 -2.98
CA GLN A 32 8.63 -1.69 -3.69
C GLN A 32 8.29 -3.13 -3.35
N ALA A 33 8.09 -3.94 -4.39
CA ALA A 33 7.77 -5.35 -4.30
C ALA A 33 8.57 -6.12 -5.34
N ILE A 34 9.22 -7.21 -4.93
CA ILE A 34 10.03 -8.06 -5.83
C ILE A 34 9.45 -9.48 -5.82
N GLY A 35 9.16 -10.00 -7.02
CA GLY A 35 8.60 -11.33 -7.23
C GLY A 35 7.05 -11.37 -7.20
N ALA A 36 6.48 -12.36 -7.87
CA ALA A 36 5.03 -12.45 -8.14
C ALA A 36 4.17 -12.41 -6.87
N GLY A 37 4.59 -13.11 -5.80
CA GLY A 37 3.86 -13.13 -4.53
C GLY A 37 3.80 -11.76 -3.86
N ALA A 38 4.92 -11.02 -3.84
CA ALA A 38 4.97 -9.68 -3.28
C ALA A 38 4.15 -8.69 -4.10
N ILE A 39 4.23 -8.77 -5.43
CA ILE A 39 3.44 -7.94 -6.36
C ILE A 39 1.94 -8.17 -6.12
N ASN A 40 1.50 -9.43 -5.97
CA ASN A 40 0.09 -9.73 -5.67
C ASN A 40 -0.38 -9.07 -4.37
N GLN A 41 0.42 -9.10 -3.29
CA GLN A 41 0.06 -8.42 -2.04
C GLN A 41 0.05 -6.91 -2.19
N ALA A 42 1.00 -6.34 -2.92
CA ALA A 42 1.08 -4.91 -3.20
C ALA A 42 -0.16 -4.41 -3.96
N ILE A 43 -0.57 -5.12 -5.01
CA ILE A 43 -1.76 -4.75 -5.80
C ILE A 43 -3.05 -4.87 -4.96
N LYS A 44 -3.19 -5.94 -4.16
CA LYS A 44 -4.32 -6.07 -3.23
C LYS A 44 -4.36 -4.91 -2.23
N ALA A 45 -3.20 -4.54 -1.67
CA ALA A 45 -3.10 -3.42 -0.74
C ALA A 45 -3.50 -2.09 -1.38
N ILE A 46 -3.08 -1.83 -2.62
CA ILE A 46 -3.50 -0.64 -3.39
C ILE A 46 -5.03 -0.62 -3.53
N ALA A 47 -5.63 -1.74 -3.94
CA ALA A 47 -7.08 -1.83 -4.12
C ALA A 47 -7.85 -1.55 -2.81
N ILE A 48 -7.37 -2.07 -1.67
CA ILE A 48 -7.96 -1.82 -0.36
C ILE A 48 -7.74 -0.36 0.09
N ALA A 49 -6.52 0.17 -0.08
CA ALA A 49 -6.18 1.54 0.31
C ALA A 49 -7.05 2.58 -0.41
N ARG A 50 -7.47 2.33 -1.65
CA ARG A 50 -8.46 3.16 -2.35
C ARG A 50 -9.75 3.33 -1.55
N GLY A 51 -10.24 2.28 -0.91
CA GLY A 51 -11.40 2.34 -0.03
C GLY A 51 -11.15 3.16 1.24
N PHE A 52 -9.90 3.19 1.75
CA PHE A 52 -9.52 3.99 2.91
C PHE A 52 -9.35 5.47 2.61
N VAL A 53 -8.91 5.82 1.38
CA VAL A 53 -8.73 7.23 0.98
C VAL A 53 -9.96 7.86 0.36
N ALA A 54 -10.86 7.08 -0.25
CA ALA A 54 -12.07 7.61 -0.92
C ALA A 54 -12.97 8.53 -0.05
N PRO A 55 -13.14 8.31 1.26
CA PRO A 55 -13.90 9.23 2.10
C PRO A 55 -13.25 10.61 2.27
N SER A 56 -11.97 10.75 1.94
CA SER A 56 -11.19 11.99 2.08
C SER A 56 -11.19 12.88 0.83
N GLY A 57 -11.90 12.48 -0.25
CA GLY A 57 -11.95 13.16 -1.54
C GLY A 57 -11.08 12.49 -2.60
#